data_AF-A0A8C4QL87-F1
#
_entry.id   AF-A0A8C4QL87-F1
#
_cell.length_a   1.000
_cell.length_b   1.000
_cell.length_c   1.000
_cell.angle_alpha   90.00
_cell.angle_beta   90.00
_cell.angle_gamma   90.00
#
_symmetry.space_group_name_H-M   'P 1'
#
loop_
_entity.id
_entity.type
_entity.pdbx_description
1 polymer ?
#
loop_
_entity_poly.entity_id
_entity_poly.type
_entity_poly.pdbx_seq_one_letter_code
_entity_poly.pdbx_strand_id
1 'polypeptide(L)'
;MDMSRGTPDLLQHFTLWFVQANVLCHSVTLSNHRNKGMTHMMGPDWKDLFDVVIVQADKPTFFTDGAKPFRRMDERGNLLWEKTDRLEKGQVYQQGNLYEFLQLTGWVGSGVLYFGDHIYSDLADLTLRHGWRTGAIIPELESEISIINGPQYSYTLTWLQSLTGILERMQMYRSAEAQEVLLEWVKERQELRAQTKNLFNPYFGSLFRSYHNPTYFSRRLSRLADVYMTSVACLLNYDLGYTFFPRRTPMQHEAPLWIDQLCSGCTKTPFLDDMSNIR
;
A
#
# COMPACT_ATOMS: atom_id res chain seq x y z
N MET A 1 -2.01 -13.81 -18.19
CA MET A 1 -3.40 -14.26 -18.02
C MET A 1 -4.30 -13.25 -18.69
N ASP A 2 -5.22 -13.74 -19.50
CA ASP A 2 -6.09 -12.99 -20.41
C ASP A 2 -6.98 -11.98 -19.65
N MET A 3 -6.82 -10.68 -19.95
CA MET A 3 -7.50 -9.56 -19.27
C MET A 3 -8.90 -9.25 -19.81
N SER A 4 -9.47 -10.10 -20.68
CA SER A 4 -10.67 -9.73 -21.45
C SER A 4 -11.98 -10.44 -21.04
N ARG A 5 -11.97 -11.35 -20.05
CA ARG A 5 -13.14 -12.18 -19.69
C ARG A 5 -13.72 -12.02 -18.27
N GLY A 6 -13.18 -11.13 -17.43
CA GLY A 6 -13.54 -11.08 -15.99
C GLY A 6 -14.42 -9.92 -15.53
N THR A 7 -14.79 -8.97 -16.40
CA THR A 7 -15.32 -7.66 -15.96
C THR A 7 -16.66 -7.68 -15.20
N PRO A 8 -17.66 -8.55 -15.46
CA PRO A 8 -18.93 -8.52 -14.72
C PRO A 8 -18.82 -9.10 -13.31
N ASP A 9 -18.15 -10.25 -13.16
CA ASP A 9 -17.93 -10.91 -11.86
C ASP A 9 -17.00 -10.09 -10.97
N LEU A 10 -15.99 -9.42 -11.58
CA LEU A 10 -15.15 -8.46 -10.89
C LEU A 10 -15.97 -7.34 -10.27
N LEU A 11 -16.92 -6.74 -11.00
CA LEU A 11 -17.73 -5.64 -10.48
C LEU A 11 -18.68 -6.10 -9.37
N GLN A 12 -19.28 -7.29 -9.50
CA GLN A 12 -20.18 -7.82 -8.48
C GLN A 12 -19.42 -8.22 -7.19
N HIS A 13 -18.23 -8.81 -7.33
CA HIS A 13 -17.36 -9.17 -6.20
C HIS A 13 -16.63 -7.95 -5.60
N PHE A 14 -16.30 -6.95 -6.42
CA PHE A 14 -15.88 -5.62 -5.95
C PHE A 14 -17.01 -5.01 -5.11
N THR A 15 -18.24 -4.97 -5.61
CA THR A 15 -19.40 -4.43 -4.86
C THR A 15 -19.59 -5.14 -3.52
N LEU A 16 -19.38 -6.47 -3.46
CA LEU A 16 -19.44 -7.27 -2.23
C LEU A 16 -18.34 -6.95 -1.21
N TRP A 17 -17.09 -6.77 -1.66
CA TRP A 17 -15.97 -6.32 -0.80
C TRP A 17 -16.19 -4.94 -0.17
N PHE A 18 -17.04 -4.17 -0.81
CA PHE A 18 -17.33 -2.78 -0.57
C PHE A 18 -18.75 -2.61 0.05
N VAL A 19 -19.37 -3.67 0.61
CA VAL A 19 -20.71 -3.60 1.25
C VAL A 19 -20.73 -2.82 2.57
N GLN A 20 -19.57 -2.47 3.12
CA GLN A 20 -19.50 -1.43 4.15
C GLN A 20 -19.10 -0.12 3.49
N ALA A 21 -20.11 0.65 3.08
CA ALA A 21 -20.04 2.09 2.98
C ALA A 21 -19.14 2.64 1.84
N ASN A 22 -19.67 2.63 0.60
CA ASN A 22 -18.91 3.02 -0.59
C ASN A 22 -18.93 4.50 -0.91
N VAL A 23 -17.78 5.15 -0.70
CA VAL A 23 -17.60 6.55 -1.10
C VAL A 23 -16.46 6.72 -2.07
N LEU A 24 -16.80 7.20 -3.25
CA LEU A 24 -15.82 7.67 -4.22
C LEU A 24 -15.58 9.16 -3.96
N CYS A 25 -14.39 9.50 -3.45
CA CYS A 25 -13.99 10.88 -3.18
C CYS A 25 -12.86 11.30 -4.14
N HIS A 26 -13.14 12.24 -5.04
CA HIS A 26 -12.16 12.69 -6.04
C HIS A 26 -11.96 14.21 -6.06
N SER A 27 -10.71 14.68 -6.19
CA SER A 27 -10.34 16.10 -6.10
C SER A 27 -10.50 16.91 -7.39
N VAL A 28 -10.78 16.27 -8.52
CA VAL A 28 -10.85 16.92 -9.82
C VAL A 28 -12.28 17.00 -10.31
N THR A 29 -12.63 18.15 -10.92
CA THR A 29 -13.90 18.47 -11.55
C THR A 29 -14.47 17.30 -12.34
N LEU A 30 -15.77 17.06 -12.24
CA LEU A 30 -16.57 16.39 -13.27
C LEU A 30 -16.60 17.26 -14.54
N SER A 31 -15.43 17.49 -15.14
CA SER A 31 -15.38 17.82 -16.55
C SER A 31 -15.74 16.55 -17.32
N ASN A 32 -16.25 16.71 -18.54
CA ASN A 32 -16.64 15.62 -19.45
C ASN A 32 -15.62 14.45 -19.55
N HIS A 33 -14.36 14.64 -19.15
CA HIS A 33 -13.30 13.65 -19.21
C HIS A 33 -13.44 12.49 -18.19
N ARG A 34 -13.81 12.74 -16.93
CA ARG A 34 -13.87 11.66 -15.92
C ARG A 34 -15.15 10.85 -15.96
N ASN A 35 -16.30 11.47 -16.27
CA ASN A 35 -17.51 10.68 -16.51
C ASN A 35 -17.25 9.70 -17.66
N LYS A 36 -16.59 10.17 -18.74
CA LYS A 36 -16.14 9.29 -19.82
C LYS A 36 -15.14 8.23 -19.38
N GLY A 37 -14.19 8.57 -18.49
CA GLY A 37 -13.23 7.62 -17.93
C GLY A 37 -13.88 6.51 -17.11
N MET A 38 -14.73 6.87 -16.15
CA MET A 38 -15.49 5.92 -15.33
C MET A 38 -16.47 5.10 -16.19
N THR A 39 -17.16 5.73 -17.13
CA THR A 39 -18.03 5.03 -18.09
C THR A 39 -17.25 4.05 -18.97
N HIS A 40 -16.02 4.39 -19.35
CA HIS A 40 -15.17 3.49 -20.12
C HIS A 40 -14.68 2.30 -19.28
N MET A 41 -14.34 2.52 -18.01
CA MET A 41 -13.78 1.48 -17.13
C MET A 41 -14.85 0.56 -16.53
N MET A 42 -15.99 1.11 -16.09
CA MET A 42 -17.02 0.41 -15.31
C MET A 42 -18.39 0.34 -16.01
N GLY A 43 -18.56 1.01 -17.16
CA GLY A 43 -19.82 1.08 -17.88
C GLY A 43 -20.68 2.30 -17.53
N PRO A 44 -21.80 2.52 -18.24
CA PRO A 44 -22.63 3.72 -18.12
C PRO A 44 -23.21 3.92 -16.71
N ASP A 45 -23.51 2.82 -16.01
CA ASP A 45 -24.22 2.83 -14.71
C ASP A 45 -23.26 2.72 -13.52
N TRP A 46 -22.00 3.13 -13.68
CA TRP A 46 -20.97 3.05 -12.63
C TRP A 46 -21.36 3.76 -11.33
N LYS A 47 -22.27 4.75 -11.40
CA LYS A 47 -22.76 5.48 -10.22
C LYS A 47 -23.50 4.58 -9.24
N ASP A 48 -24.13 3.50 -9.71
CA ASP A 48 -24.91 2.58 -8.87
C ASP A 48 -24.02 1.67 -8.01
N LEU A 49 -22.74 1.58 -8.35
CA LEU A 49 -21.73 0.84 -7.58
C LEU A 49 -21.36 1.57 -6.28
N PHE A 50 -21.62 2.88 -6.20
CA PHE A 50 -21.25 3.72 -5.06
C PHE A 50 -22.48 4.20 -4.31
N ASP A 51 -22.40 4.24 -2.99
CA ASP A 51 -23.47 4.77 -2.15
C ASP A 51 -23.42 6.31 -2.13
N VAL A 52 -22.22 6.89 -2.17
CA VAL A 52 -22.00 8.33 -2.28
C VAL A 52 -20.87 8.64 -3.26
N VAL A 53 -21.11 9.57 -4.18
CA VAL A 53 -20.09 10.09 -5.10
C VAL A 53 -19.81 11.54 -4.77
N ILE A 54 -18.57 11.84 -4.35
CA ILE A 54 -18.10 13.19 -4.02
C ILE A 54 -17.03 13.61 -5.02
N VAL A 55 -17.27 14.71 -5.73
CA VAL A 55 -16.35 15.30 -6.71
C VAL A 55 -15.84 16.66 -6.26
N GLN A 56 -14.66 17.05 -6.75
CA GLN A 56 -13.95 18.22 -6.24
C GLN A 56 -13.91 18.31 -4.71
N ALA A 57 -13.71 17.17 -4.05
CA ALA A 57 -13.25 17.19 -2.68
C ALA A 57 -11.83 17.77 -2.73
N ASP A 58 -11.68 19.05 -2.44
CA ASP A 58 -10.46 19.84 -2.59
C ASP A 58 -9.38 19.35 -1.60
N LYS A 59 -8.88 18.13 -1.79
CA LYS A 59 -7.90 17.48 -0.90
C LYS A 59 -6.58 18.28 -0.95
N PRO A 60 -5.96 18.58 0.20
CA PRO A 60 -6.25 18.06 1.55
C PRO A 60 -7.24 18.91 2.37
N THR A 61 -7.77 20.02 1.83
CA THR A 61 -8.71 20.89 2.58
C THR A 61 -10.00 20.16 2.97
N PHE A 62 -10.44 19.16 2.19
CA PHE A 62 -11.56 18.31 2.56
C PHE A 62 -11.40 17.65 3.96
N PHE A 63 -10.17 17.28 4.33
CA PHE A 63 -9.87 16.62 5.61
C PHE A 63 -9.56 17.61 6.74
N THR A 64 -9.12 18.83 6.41
CA THR A 64 -8.55 19.79 7.37
C THR A 64 -9.45 21.00 7.62
N ASP A 65 -10.26 21.39 6.65
CA ASP A 65 -11.12 22.58 6.67
C ASP A 65 -12.61 22.17 6.69
N GLY A 66 -13.35 22.75 7.63
CA GLY A 66 -14.79 22.51 7.83
C GLY A 66 -15.69 23.53 7.14
N ALA A 67 -15.14 24.50 6.40
CA ALA A 67 -15.90 25.65 5.91
C ALA A 67 -16.78 25.36 4.67
N LYS A 68 -16.46 24.34 3.87
CA LYS A 68 -17.14 24.07 2.60
C LYS A 68 -18.26 23.04 2.79
N PRO A 69 -19.55 23.40 2.57
CA PRO A 69 -20.66 22.46 2.68
C PRO A 69 -20.78 21.56 1.44
N PHE A 70 -21.44 20.42 1.57
CA PHE A 70 -21.81 19.58 0.43
C PHE A 70 -22.85 20.25 -0.46
N ARG A 71 -22.60 20.24 -1.78
CA ARG A 71 -23.54 20.74 -2.79
C ARG A 71 -23.93 19.63 -3.75
N ARG A 72 -25.23 19.40 -3.97
CA ARG A 72 -25.70 18.42 -4.96
C ARG A 72 -25.50 18.97 -6.37
N MET A 73 -25.17 18.09 -7.31
CA MET A 73 -25.13 18.42 -8.74
C MET A 73 -26.32 17.81 -9.47
N ASP A 74 -26.86 18.56 -10.42
CA ASP A 74 -27.85 18.08 -11.38
C ASP A 74 -27.20 17.18 -12.45
N GLU A 75 -28.01 16.43 -13.21
CA GLU A 75 -27.55 15.55 -14.29
C GLU A 75 -26.76 16.30 -15.38
N ARG A 76 -27.04 17.60 -15.52
CA ARG A 76 -26.35 18.51 -16.45
C ARG A 76 -25.00 19.02 -15.92
N GLY A 77 -24.60 18.63 -14.71
CA GLY A 77 -23.37 19.07 -14.05
C GLY A 77 -23.45 20.45 -13.40
N ASN A 78 -24.65 21.00 -13.24
CA ASN A 78 -24.87 22.28 -12.57
C ASN A 78 -24.99 22.10 -11.06
N LEU A 79 -24.40 23.02 -10.30
CA LEU A 79 -24.52 23.06 -8.85
C LEU A 79 -25.93 23.48 -8.43
N LEU A 80 -26.57 22.65 -7.60
CA LEU A 80 -27.77 23.00 -6.87
C LEU A 80 -27.38 23.69 -5.56
N TRP A 81 -28.00 24.83 -5.29
CA TRP A 81 -27.70 25.67 -4.11
C TRP A 81 -28.50 25.27 -2.87
N GLU A 82 -29.16 24.13 -2.91
CA GLU A 82 -29.89 23.56 -1.78
C GLU A 82 -28.92 22.98 -0.76
N LYS A 83 -29.24 23.14 0.52
CA LYS A 83 -28.48 22.51 1.58
C LYS A 83 -28.66 21.00 1.51
N THR A 84 -27.55 20.27 1.60
CA THR A 84 -27.56 18.81 1.64
C THR A 84 -27.75 18.33 3.08
N ASP A 85 -28.96 17.89 3.44
CA ASP A 85 -29.22 17.34 4.78
C ASP A 85 -29.00 15.82 4.86
N ARG A 86 -28.91 15.12 3.71
CA ARG A 86 -28.63 13.67 3.62
C ARG A 86 -27.88 13.34 2.32
N LEU A 87 -27.03 12.32 2.37
CA LEU A 87 -26.35 11.76 1.21
C LEU A 87 -27.17 10.60 0.63
N GLU A 88 -27.61 10.73 -0.62
CA GLU A 88 -28.48 9.77 -1.30
C GLU A 88 -27.73 9.04 -2.42
N LYS A 89 -28.04 7.74 -2.56
CA LYS A 89 -27.44 6.90 -3.60
C LYS A 89 -27.84 7.37 -5.00
N GLY A 90 -26.90 7.32 -5.93
CA GLY A 90 -27.07 7.78 -7.31
C GLY A 90 -26.93 9.30 -7.50
N GLN A 91 -26.90 10.07 -6.41
CA GLN A 91 -26.64 11.51 -6.45
C GLN A 91 -25.14 11.79 -6.44
N VAL A 92 -24.75 12.90 -7.09
CA VAL A 92 -23.36 13.36 -7.12
C VAL A 92 -23.25 14.65 -6.34
N TYR A 93 -22.30 14.69 -5.40
CA TYR A 93 -22.03 15.82 -4.54
C TYR A 93 -20.70 16.47 -4.92
N GLN A 94 -20.61 17.78 -4.75
CA GLN A 94 -19.42 18.57 -4.97
C GLN A 94 -18.97 19.23 -3.66
N GLN A 95 -17.65 19.35 -3.46
CA GLN A 95 -17.05 19.93 -2.25
C GLN A 95 -17.42 19.10 -0.99
N GLY A 96 -17.81 19.78 0.09
CA GLY A 96 -18.00 19.18 1.40
C GLY A 96 -16.72 19.14 2.24
N ASN A 97 -16.88 18.60 3.44
CA ASN A 97 -15.83 18.42 4.42
C ASN A 97 -16.03 17.10 5.17
N LEU A 98 -14.94 16.57 5.71
CA LEU A 98 -14.97 15.29 6.42
C LEU A 98 -15.88 15.32 7.66
N TYR A 99 -15.96 16.45 8.36
CA TYR A 99 -16.78 16.55 9.57
C TYR A 99 -18.27 16.41 9.28
N GLU A 100 -18.78 17.16 8.30
CA GLU A 100 -20.16 17.04 7.80
C GLU A 100 -20.40 15.64 7.22
N PHE A 101 -19.43 15.07 6.52
CA PHE A 101 -19.53 13.71 5.98
C PHE A 101 -19.73 12.67 7.09
N LEU A 102 -18.94 12.74 8.17
CA LEU A 102 -19.07 11.87 9.33
C LEU A 102 -20.42 12.04 10.03
N GLN A 103 -20.93 13.28 10.13
CA GLN A 103 -22.25 13.55 10.71
C GLN A 103 -23.40 12.99 9.86
N LEU A 104 -23.32 13.16 8.53
CA LEU A 104 -24.36 12.71 7.60
C LEU A 104 -24.40 11.19 7.45
N THR A 105 -23.24 10.53 7.51
CA THR A 105 -23.13 9.08 7.37
C THR A 105 -23.20 8.31 8.69
N GLY A 106 -22.83 8.97 9.80
CA GLY A 106 -22.69 8.33 11.11
C GLY A 106 -21.48 7.38 11.23
N TRP A 107 -20.58 7.37 10.26
CA TRP A 107 -19.40 6.50 10.30
C TRP A 107 -18.34 7.08 11.23
N VAL A 108 -17.74 6.26 12.08
CA VAL A 108 -16.78 6.73 13.08
C VAL A 108 -15.62 5.73 13.22
N GLY A 109 -14.40 6.27 13.36
CA GLY A 109 -13.21 5.53 13.77
C GLY A 109 -12.82 4.39 12.82
N SER A 110 -12.54 3.21 13.39
CA SER A 110 -12.02 2.04 12.68
C SER A 110 -13.04 1.30 11.82
N GLY A 111 -14.29 1.76 11.77
CA GLY A 111 -15.32 1.22 10.89
C GLY A 111 -15.21 1.69 9.44
N VAL A 112 -14.24 2.55 9.13
CA VAL A 112 -13.98 3.08 7.78
C VAL A 112 -12.59 2.67 7.33
N LEU A 113 -12.52 2.10 6.11
CA LEU A 113 -11.28 1.81 5.41
C LEU A 113 -11.16 2.71 4.18
N TYR A 114 -10.17 3.59 4.18
CA TYR A 114 -9.93 4.54 3.09
C TYR A 114 -8.75 4.08 2.23
N PHE A 115 -8.94 4.07 0.91
CA PHE A 115 -7.87 3.79 -0.04
C PHE A 115 -7.39 5.07 -0.75
N GLY A 116 -6.07 5.25 -0.82
CA GLY A 116 -5.45 6.37 -1.52
C GLY A 116 -4.13 5.97 -2.18
N ASP A 117 -3.80 6.65 -3.28
CA ASP A 117 -2.53 6.53 -3.98
C ASP A 117 -1.49 7.54 -3.46
N HIS A 118 -1.93 8.70 -2.99
CA HIS A 118 -1.07 9.75 -2.45
C HIS A 118 -0.93 9.67 -0.93
N ILE A 119 0.08 8.93 -0.45
CA ILE A 119 0.35 8.74 1.00
C ILE A 119 0.39 10.06 1.77
N TYR A 120 1.00 11.10 1.20
CA TYR A 120 1.28 12.36 1.88
C TYR A 120 0.05 13.25 2.05
N SER A 121 -0.79 13.36 1.02
CA SER A 121 -1.96 14.25 1.03
C SER A 121 -3.22 13.55 1.53
N ASP A 122 -3.32 12.23 1.31
CA ASP A 122 -4.59 11.54 1.49
C ASP A 122 -4.63 10.72 2.79
N LEU A 123 -3.52 10.09 3.21
CA LEU A 123 -3.54 9.13 4.32
C LEU A 123 -3.14 9.73 5.66
N ALA A 124 -2.29 10.77 5.66
CA ALA A 124 -1.67 11.30 6.87
C ALA A 124 -2.70 11.83 7.89
N ASP A 125 -3.60 12.72 7.48
CA ASP A 125 -4.59 13.30 8.38
C ASP A 125 -5.66 12.29 8.80
N LEU A 126 -6.05 11.38 7.91
CA LEU A 126 -7.03 10.33 8.22
C LEU A 126 -6.55 9.39 9.33
N THR A 127 -5.30 8.92 9.22
CA THR A 127 -4.70 8.03 10.21
C THR A 127 -4.47 8.76 11.54
N LEU A 128 -3.89 9.96 11.49
CA LEU A 128 -3.40 10.64 12.70
C LEU A 128 -4.50 11.38 13.47
N ARG A 129 -5.53 11.91 12.79
CA ARG A 129 -6.56 12.75 13.42
C ARG A 129 -7.91 12.04 13.58
N HIS A 130 -8.27 11.14 12.66
CA HIS A 130 -9.61 10.56 12.59
C HIS A 130 -9.66 9.07 12.95
N GLY A 131 -8.50 8.40 13.05
CA GLY A 131 -8.42 7.00 13.45
C GLY A 131 -9.05 6.02 12.45
N TRP A 132 -9.16 6.44 11.18
CA TRP A 132 -9.63 5.59 10.10
C TRP A 132 -8.58 4.54 9.75
N ARG A 133 -9.03 3.39 9.26
CA ARG A 133 -8.14 2.40 8.64
C ARG A 133 -7.75 2.88 7.25
N THR A 134 -6.50 2.67 6.87
CA THR A 134 -5.97 3.21 5.61
C THR A 134 -5.26 2.16 4.77
N GLY A 135 -5.58 2.15 3.47
CA GLY A 135 -4.94 1.33 2.45
C GLY A 135 -4.20 2.19 1.43
N ALA A 136 -2.92 1.91 1.20
CA ALA A 136 -2.14 2.58 0.16
C ALA A 136 -2.12 1.77 -1.15
N ILE A 137 -2.41 2.43 -2.27
CA ILE A 137 -2.29 1.86 -3.61
C ILE A 137 -0.97 2.35 -4.21
N ILE A 138 -0.05 1.43 -4.49
CA ILE A 138 1.30 1.73 -4.99
C ILE A 138 1.57 0.90 -6.24
N PRO A 139 1.25 1.41 -7.44
CA PRO A 139 1.44 0.67 -8.68
C PRO A 139 2.89 0.22 -8.92
N GLU A 140 3.87 1.02 -8.49
CA GLU A 140 5.30 0.74 -8.64
C GLU A 140 5.74 -0.53 -7.90
N LEU A 141 4.97 -0.97 -6.91
CA LEU A 141 5.24 -2.17 -6.12
C LEU A 141 5.30 -3.43 -6.99
N GLU A 142 4.54 -3.52 -8.09
CA GLU A 142 4.54 -4.69 -8.97
C GLU A 142 5.92 -4.94 -9.58
N SER A 143 6.51 -3.86 -10.12
CA SER A 143 7.86 -3.90 -10.69
C SER A 143 8.91 -4.31 -9.64
N GLU A 144 8.81 -3.77 -8.43
CA GLU A 144 9.74 -4.12 -7.34
C GLU A 144 9.61 -5.57 -6.89
N ILE A 145 8.38 -6.08 -6.75
CA ILE A 145 8.15 -7.49 -6.41
C ILE A 145 8.75 -8.40 -7.49
N SER A 146 8.57 -8.07 -8.76
CA SER A 146 9.14 -8.86 -9.87
C SER A 146 10.67 -8.93 -9.83
N ILE A 147 11.33 -7.82 -9.48
CA ILE A 147 12.79 -7.74 -9.36
C ILE A 147 13.26 -8.53 -8.14
N ILE A 148 12.62 -8.33 -6.99
CA ILE A 148 13.00 -8.93 -5.70
C ILE A 148 12.83 -10.45 -5.73
N ASN A 149 11.73 -10.93 -6.32
CA ASN A 149 11.47 -12.37 -6.50
C ASN A 149 12.27 -12.98 -7.66
N GLY A 150 13.02 -12.16 -8.41
CA GLY A 150 13.89 -12.62 -9.48
C GLY A 150 15.07 -13.45 -8.93
N PRO A 151 15.49 -14.52 -9.65
CA PRO A 151 16.56 -15.40 -9.19
C PRO A 151 17.90 -14.66 -9.04
N GLN A 152 18.16 -13.68 -9.91
CA GLN A 152 19.37 -12.86 -9.86
C GLN A 152 19.43 -12.05 -8.56
N TYR A 153 18.35 -11.35 -8.20
CA TYR A 153 18.29 -10.57 -6.97
C TYR A 153 18.45 -11.45 -5.73
N SER A 154 17.69 -12.55 -5.67
CA SER A 154 17.74 -13.49 -4.54
C SER A 154 19.13 -14.11 -4.35
N TYR A 155 19.79 -14.52 -5.44
CA TYR A 155 21.14 -15.09 -5.38
C TYR A 155 22.15 -14.05 -4.90
N THR A 156 22.17 -12.87 -5.53
CA THR A 156 23.12 -11.79 -5.18
C THR A 156 22.93 -11.34 -3.74
N LEU A 157 21.69 -11.20 -3.26
CA LEU A 157 21.40 -10.81 -1.88
C LEU A 157 21.83 -11.88 -0.87
N THR A 158 21.55 -13.15 -1.16
CA THR A 158 21.95 -14.28 -0.29
C THR A 158 23.47 -14.36 -0.18
N TRP A 159 24.16 -14.20 -1.31
CA TRP A 159 25.62 -14.18 -1.34
C TRP A 159 26.18 -12.98 -0.58
N LEU A 160 25.61 -11.78 -0.79
CA LEU A 160 25.98 -10.57 -0.07
C LEU A 160 25.85 -10.72 1.46
N GLN A 161 24.77 -11.35 1.93
CA GLN A 161 24.55 -11.65 3.36
C GLN A 161 25.58 -12.66 3.90
N SER A 162 25.82 -13.74 3.15
CA SER A 162 26.80 -14.77 3.52
C SER A 162 28.20 -14.19 3.62
N LEU A 163 28.63 -13.41 2.62
CA LEU A 163 29.91 -12.73 2.59
C LEU A 163 30.06 -11.71 3.73
N THR A 164 29.00 -10.98 4.06
CA THR A 164 28.99 -10.06 5.20
C THR A 164 29.19 -10.82 6.52
N GLY A 165 28.51 -11.95 6.73
CA GLY A 165 28.69 -12.77 7.92
C GLY A 165 30.08 -13.41 8.03
N ILE A 166 30.70 -13.78 6.90
CA ILE A 166 32.10 -14.26 6.88
C ILE A 166 33.04 -13.12 7.26
N LEU A 167 32.90 -11.94 6.65
CA LEU A 167 33.72 -10.76 6.96
C LEU A 167 33.65 -10.38 8.45
N GLU A 168 32.46 -10.41 9.04
CA GLU A 168 32.26 -10.11 10.46
C GLU A 168 32.99 -11.07 11.40
N ARG A 169 33.14 -12.35 11.01
CA ARG A 169 33.88 -13.36 11.78
C ARG A 169 35.38 -13.31 11.55
N MET A 170 35.80 -13.03 10.31
CA MET A 170 37.20 -13.13 9.88
C MET A 170 38.01 -11.84 10.14
N GLN A 171 37.36 -10.71 10.42
CA GLN A 171 38.04 -9.43 10.72
C GLN A 171 38.98 -9.46 11.94
N MET A 172 38.93 -10.52 12.76
CA MET A 172 39.82 -10.68 13.92
C MET A 172 41.23 -11.14 13.54
N TYR A 173 41.42 -11.73 12.36
CA TYR A 173 42.72 -12.19 11.89
C TYR A 173 43.54 -11.02 11.34
N ARG A 174 44.79 -10.88 11.79
CA ARG A 174 45.69 -9.75 11.48
C ARG A 174 46.94 -10.13 10.67
N SER A 175 47.05 -11.37 10.21
CA SER A 175 48.17 -11.76 9.35
C SER A 175 48.11 -11.04 8.00
N ALA A 176 49.26 -10.88 7.35
CA ALA A 176 49.34 -10.16 6.08
C ALA A 176 48.49 -10.84 4.99
N GLU A 177 48.54 -12.18 4.95
CA GLU A 177 47.78 -13.00 4.00
C GLU A 177 46.27 -12.91 4.25
N ALA A 178 45.85 -12.90 5.53
CA ALA A 178 44.43 -12.76 5.86
C ALA A 178 43.91 -11.36 5.49
N GLN A 179 44.71 -10.33 5.70
CA GLN A 179 44.33 -8.96 5.38
C GLN A 179 44.16 -8.75 3.87
N GLU A 180 44.98 -9.40 3.04
CA GLU A 180 44.84 -9.37 1.58
C GLU A 180 43.50 -9.99 1.13
N VAL A 181 43.17 -11.18 1.63
CA VAL A 181 41.88 -11.85 1.34
C VAL A 181 40.68 -11.02 1.83
N LEU A 182 40.78 -10.41 3.01
CA LEU A 182 39.72 -9.54 3.53
C LEU A 182 39.47 -8.33 2.63
N LEU A 183 40.52 -7.73 2.05
CA LEU A 183 40.37 -6.62 1.10
C LEU A 183 39.67 -7.07 -0.19
N GLU A 184 39.99 -8.26 -0.71
CA GLU A 184 39.30 -8.84 -1.86
C GLU A 184 37.81 -9.05 -1.58
N TRP A 185 37.46 -9.64 -0.44
CA TRP A 185 36.07 -9.83 -0.04
C TRP A 185 35.31 -8.52 0.21
N VAL A 186 35.99 -7.49 0.73
CA VAL A 186 35.39 -6.15 0.84
C VAL A 186 35.08 -5.57 -0.54
N LYS A 187 35.97 -5.76 -1.52
CA LYS A 187 35.75 -5.33 -2.91
C LYS A 187 34.59 -6.09 -3.55
N GLU A 188 34.59 -7.41 -3.45
CA GLU A 188 33.50 -8.26 -3.95
C GLU A 188 32.15 -7.85 -3.32
N ARG A 189 32.13 -7.59 -2.01
CA ARG A 189 30.94 -7.07 -1.32
C ARG A 189 30.45 -5.75 -1.90
N GLN A 190 31.34 -4.84 -2.29
CA GLN A 190 30.96 -3.57 -2.92
C GLN A 190 30.36 -3.80 -4.31
N GLU A 191 30.92 -4.72 -5.09
CA GLU A 191 30.41 -5.09 -6.42
C GLU A 191 29.01 -5.70 -6.32
N LEU A 192 28.78 -6.63 -5.40
CA LEU A 192 27.46 -7.23 -5.15
C LEU A 192 26.42 -6.18 -4.71
N ARG A 193 26.83 -5.21 -3.89
CA ARG A 193 25.97 -4.08 -3.50
C ARG A 193 25.59 -3.22 -4.70
N ALA A 194 26.53 -2.95 -5.60
CA ALA A 194 26.27 -2.19 -6.82
C ALA A 194 25.35 -2.97 -7.77
N GLN A 195 25.61 -4.27 -7.98
CA GLN A 195 24.77 -5.15 -8.79
C GLN A 195 23.32 -5.14 -8.28
N THR A 196 23.11 -5.35 -6.98
CA THR A 196 21.78 -5.36 -6.36
C THR A 196 21.04 -4.03 -6.55
N LYS A 197 21.76 -2.91 -6.48
CA LYS A 197 21.18 -1.57 -6.71
C LYS A 197 20.80 -1.35 -8.17
N ASN A 198 21.64 -1.81 -9.10
CA ASN A 198 21.46 -1.61 -10.54
C ASN A 198 20.31 -2.42 -11.15
N LEU A 199 19.73 -3.36 -10.39
CA LEU A 199 18.51 -4.08 -10.79
C LEU A 199 17.25 -3.21 -10.71
N PHE A 200 17.29 -2.13 -9.94
CA PHE A 200 16.20 -1.17 -9.84
C PHE A 200 16.42 0.03 -10.79
N ASN A 201 15.60 1.07 -10.64
CA ASN A 201 15.72 2.26 -11.45
C ASN A 201 17.15 2.84 -11.40
N PRO A 202 17.80 3.12 -12.55
CA PRO A 202 19.18 3.60 -12.59
C PRO A 202 19.42 4.94 -11.86
N TYR A 203 18.41 5.80 -11.80
CA TYR A 203 18.54 7.16 -11.27
C TYR A 203 18.30 7.21 -9.76
N PHE A 204 17.25 6.56 -9.28
CA PHE A 204 16.82 6.65 -7.87
C PHE A 204 16.83 5.32 -7.11
N GLY A 205 17.02 4.18 -7.79
CA GLY A 205 17.01 2.86 -7.18
C GLY A 205 15.61 2.38 -6.79
N SER A 206 15.53 1.58 -5.73
CA SER A 206 14.26 1.10 -5.15
C SER A 206 13.56 2.24 -4.41
N LEU A 207 12.24 2.30 -4.58
CA LEU A 207 11.32 3.18 -3.87
C LEU A 207 11.26 2.83 -2.38
N PHE A 208 11.40 1.56 -2.02
CA PHE A 208 11.26 1.10 -0.63
C PHE A 208 12.57 1.03 0.14
N ARG A 209 13.71 0.77 -0.51
CA ARG A 209 14.97 0.51 0.20
C ARG A 209 16.19 1.10 -0.49
N SER A 210 17.09 1.68 0.30
CA SER A 210 18.45 2.05 -0.10
C SER A 210 19.45 1.20 0.68
N TYR A 211 19.98 0.16 0.04
CA TYR A 211 20.81 -0.88 0.65
C TYR A 211 20.12 -1.58 1.82
N HIS A 212 20.51 -1.26 3.07
CA HIS A 212 19.93 -1.83 4.28
C HIS A 212 18.81 -0.97 4.85
N ASN A 213 18.78 0.33 4.51
CA ASN A 213 17.89 1.28 5.14
C ASN A 213 16.57 1.41 4.36
N PRO A 214 15.41 1.37 5.03
CA PRO A 214 14.16 1.75 4.40
C PRO A 214 14.22 3.23 4.01
N THR A 215 13.70 3.55 2.83
CA THR A 215 13.60 4.92 2.32
C THR A 215 12.65 5.76 3.16
N TYR A 216 12.70 7.08 2.97
CA TYR A 216 11.72 7.97 3.59
C TYR A 216 10.28 7.60 3.23
N PHE A 217 10.05 7.19 1.97
CA PHE A 217 8.77 6.68 1.49
C PHE A 217 8.32 5.44 2.27
N SER A 218 9.18 4.41 2.37
CA SER A 218 8.85 3.17 3.11
C SER A 218 8.54 3.43 4.59
N ARG A 219 9.31 4.30 5.25
CA ARG A 219 9.06 4.67 6.66
C ARG A 219 7.74 5.39 6.86
N ARG A 220 7.36 6.26 5.92
CA ARG A 220 6.07 6.97 5.96
C ARG A 220 4.92 6.02 5.68
N LEU A 221 5.06 5.17 4.65
CA LEU A 221 4.08 4.15 4.32
C LEU A 221 3.77 3.27 5.53
N SER A 222 4.81 2.73 6.17
CA SER A 222 4.67 1.84 7.35
C SER A 222 3.99 2.50 8.55
N ARG A 223 3.91 3.83 8.58
CA ARG A 223 3.27 4.60 9.67
C ARG A 223 1.85 5.05 9.34
N LEU A 224 1.53 5.18 8.05
CA LEU A 224 0.33 5.86 7.58
C LEU A 224 -0.64 4.95 6.83
N ALA A 225 -0.23 3.74 6.48
CA ALA A 225 -1.07 2.74 5.85
C ALA A 225 -1.05 1.46 6.69
N ASP A 226 -2.24 0.96 7.04
CA ASP A 226 -2.40 -0.34 7.69
C ASP A 226 -2.15 -1.48 6.69
N VAL A 227 -2.55 -1.29 5.44
CA VAL A 227 -2.33 -2.22 4.32
C VAL A 227 -1.82 -1.46 3.10
N TYR A 228 -1.00 -2.10 2.27
CA TYR A 228 -0.61 -1.55 0.98
C TYR A 228 -0.61 -2.63 -0.09
N MET A 229 -0.93 -2.25 -1.33
CA MET A 229 -1.11 -3.17 -2.45
C MET A 229 -0.81 -2.47 -3.78
N THR A 230 -0.61 -3.23 -4.84
CA THR A 230 -0.43 -2.69 -6.20
C THR A 230 -1.73 -2.14 -6.77
N SER A 231 -2.84 -2.81 -6.50
CA SER A 231 -4.19 -2.47 -6.96
C SER A 231 -5.23 -2.94 -5.96
N VAL A 232 -6.37 -2.25 -5.90
CA VAL A 232 -7.52 -2.65 -5.08
C VAL A 232 -8.02 -4.05 -5.43
N ALA A 233 -7.81 -4.48 -6.68
CA ALA A 233 -8.16 -5.83 -7.13
C ALA A 233 -7.44 -6.94 -6.34
N CYS A 234 -6.33 -6.64 -5.66
CA CYS A 234 -5.65 -7.59 -4.80
C CYS A 234 -6.53 -8.12 -3.67
N LEU A 235 -7.50 -7.32 -3.20
CA LEU A 235 -8.43 -7.71 -2.12
C LEU A 235 -9.39 -8.83 -2.53
N LEU A 236 -9.67 -8.99 -3.82
CA LEU A 236 -10.54 -10.05 -4.32
C LEU A 236 -9.98 -11.46 -4.09
N ASN A 237 -8.68 -11.56 -3.81
CA ASN A 237 -8.05 -12.83 -3.46
C ASN A 237 -8.35 -13.25 -2.01
N TYR A 238 -9.07 -12.44 -1.25
CA TYR A 238 -9.39 -12.67 0.15
C TYR A 238 -10.92 -12.73 0.33
N ASP A 239 -11.33 -13.37 1.42
CA ASP A 239 -12.73 -13.36 1.86
C ASP A 239 -13.04 -12.10 2.69
N LEU A 240 -14.31 -11.73 2.76
CA LEU A 240 -14.81 -10.60 3.55
C LEU A 240 -14.55 -10.75 5.06
N GLY A 241 -14.53 -12.00 5.56
CA GLY A 241 -14.18 -12.29 6.95
C GLY A 241 -12.68 -12.32 7.22
N TYR A 242 -11.83 -12.05 6.22
CA TYR A 242 -10.39 -12.21 6.35
C TYR A 242 -9.79 -11.14 7.29
N THR A 243 -9.02 -11.61 8.28
CA THR A 243 -8.32 -10.74 9.23
C THR A 243 -6.84 -10.69 8.92
N PHE A 244 -6.33 -9.49 8.62
CA PHE A 244 -4.90 -9.27 8.42
C PHE A 244 -4.18 -9.09 9.76
N PHE A 245 -3.17 -9.93 10.02
CA PHE A 245 -2.34 -9.85 11.21
C PHE A 245 -0.96 -9.25 10.87
N PRO A 246 -0.58 -8.10 11.47
CA PRO A 246 0.73 -7.52 11.23
C PRO A 246 1.82 -8.38 11.86
N ARG A 247 2.92 -8.57 11.12
CA ARG A 247 4.09 -9.30 11.62
C ARG A 247 4.93 -8.42 12.55
N ARG A 248 5.41 -9.01 13.65
CA ARG A 248 6.24 -8.34 14.65
C ARG A 248 7.64 -8.11 14.08
N THR A 249 8.03 -6.85 13.86
CA THR A 249 9.42 -6.52 13.47
C THR A 249 10.29 -6.55 14.73
N PRO A 250 11.33 -7.41 14.79
CA PRO A 250 12.20 -7.49 15.97
C PRO A 250 13.06 -6.23 16.10
N MET A 251 13.31 -5.81 17.35
CA MET A 251 14.24 -4.72 17.65
C MET A 251 15.69 -5.21 17.61
N GLN A 252 16.66 -4.31 17.44
CA GLN A 252 18.09 -4.67 17.30
C GLN A 252 18.68 -5.43 18.51
N HIS A 253 18.11 -5.26 19.69
CA HIS A 253 18.51 -5.94 20.92
C HIS A 253 17.70 -7.21 21.21
N GLU A 254 16.70 -7.50 20.38
CA GLU A 254 15.90 -8.72 20.51
C GLU A 254 16.58 -9.85 19.76
N ALA A 255 16.53 -11.05 20.32
CA ALA A 255 16.97 -12.23 19.62
C ALA A 255 16.15 -12.38 18.32
N PRO A 256 16.79 -12.61 17.16
CA PRO A 256 16.07 -12.87 15.93
C PRO A 256 15.35 -14.21 16.06
N LEU A 257 14.09 -14.18 16.52
CA LEU A 257 13.20 -15.32 16.42
C LEU A 257 12.88 -15.50 14.94
N TRP A 258 13.52 -16.46 14.29
CA TRP A 258 13.43 -16.75 12.84
C TRP A 258 12.05 -17.31 12.39
N ILE A 259 10.99 -17.06 13.16
CA ILE A 259 9.65 -17.61 12.94
C ILE A 259 9.00 -17.08 11.64
N ASP A 260 9.54 -16.00 11.06
CA ASP A 260 8.94 -15.31 9.91
C ASP A 260 9.09 -16.02 8.55
N GLN A 261 9.84 -17.13 8.49
CA GLN A 261 10.03 -17.94 7.28
C GLN A 261 8.92 -18.98 7.04
N LEU A 262 8.09 -19.29 8.04
CA LEU A 262 7.05 -20.33 7.94
C LEU A 262 5.89 -19.93 7.01
N CYS A 263 5.57 -18.63 6.91
CA CYS A 263 4.42 -18.16 6.13
C CYS A 263 4.78 -17.64 4.73
N SER A 264 6.06 -17.72 4.33
CA SER A 264 6.56 -17.16 3.05
C SER A 264 6.96 -18.26 2.04
N GLY A 265 6.62 -19.52 2.30
CA GLY A 265 6.83 -20.64 1.37
C GLY A 265 8.31 -21.01 1.10
N CYS A 266 9.27 -20.45 1.84
CA CYS A 266 10.69 -20.78 1.68
C CYS A 266 11.14 -21.69 2.82
N THR A 267 10.88 -22.98 2.66
CA THR A 267 11.28 -24.04 3.61
C THR A 267 12.78 -24.33 3.48
N LYS A 268 13.61 -23.81 4.40
CA LYS A 268 14.96 -24.35 4.63
C LYS A 268 15.35 -24.22 6.12
N THR A 269 15.22 -25.32 6.87
CA THR A 269 16.17 -25.88 7.88
C THR A 269 15.48 -26.58 9.08
N PRO A 270 16.16 -27.54 9.76
CA PRO A 270 15.53 -28.69 10.44
C PRO A 270 15.34 -28.55 11.96
N PHE A 271 15.31 -27.35 12.53
CA PHE A 271 15.23 -27.16 14.00
C PHE A 271 13.81 -27.10 14.59
N LEU A 272 12.79 -27.58 13.87
CA LEU A 272 11.39 -27.52 14.31
C LEU A 272 10.95 -28.64 15.28
N ASP A 273 11.76 -29.68 15.48
CA ASP A 273 11.34 -30.79 16.35
C ASP A 273 11.21 -30.38 17.83
N ASP A 274 12.00 -29.41 18.31
CA ASP A 274 11.96 -29.01 19.73
C ASP A 274 10.82 -28.04 20.09
N MET A 275 10.23 -27.34 19.12
CA MET A 275 9.09 -26.43 19.38
C MET A 275 7.73 -27.13 19.34
N SER A 276 7.67 -28.39 18.87
CA SER A 276 6.45 -29.21 18.88
C SER A 276 6.07 -29.75 20.28
N ASN A 277 6.95 -29.58 21.27
CA ASN A 277 6.79 -30.12 22.63
C ASN A 277 6.38 -29.09 23.69
N ILE A 278 6.08 -27.85 23.31
CA ILE A 278 5.53 -26.86 24.25
C ILE A 278 4.01 -26.87 24.09
N ARG A 279 3.35 -27.62 24.99
CA ARG A 279 1.89 -27.68 25.18
C ARG A 279 1.30 -26.35 25.62
#